data_AF-A5DM63-F1
#
_entry.id   AF-A5DM63-F1
#
_cell.length_a   1.000
_cell.length_b   1.000
_cell.length_c   1.000
_cell.angle_alpha   90.00
_cell.angle_beta   90.00
_cell.angle_gamma   90.00
#
_symmetry.space_group_name_H-M   'P 1'
#
loop_
_entity.id
_entity.type
_entity.pdbx_description
1 polymer ?
#
loop_
_entity_poly.entity_id
_entity_poly.type
_entity_poly.pdbx_seq_one_letter_code
_entity_poly.pdbx_strand_id
1 'polypeptide(L)'
;MAYNYTKKFLEFNCKQLERGLEIDDKISSILDGQDELTKQQFQQILRQVNVRLKRHHRNMFSTQATSQIAQQVVKYEQTKAIEATEKLLQAQSTIQPLILPELETALSSDRRLAEFKRLVDELPESRYLQDENMDEELLDRYESVRQRMVQLNERFVHAYHKRDYLKQLLGTLGNQEAQENAGDLEREVERFQALVKEMKSET
;
A
#
# COMPACT_ATOMS: atom_id res chain seq x y z
N MET A 1 -25.32 -12.30 -3.35
CA MET A 1 -25.20 -12.41 -4.82
C MET A 1 -23.78 -12.68 -5.34
N ALA A 2 -22.72 -12.42 -4.56
CA ALA A 2 -21.31 -12.57 -4.97
C ALA A 2 -20.92 -13.96 -5.51
N TYR A 3 -21.40 -15.06 -4.89
CA TYR A 3 -21.04 -16.42 -5.33
C TYR A 3 -21.47 -16.74 -6.76
N ASN A 4 -22.70 -16.39 -7.14
CA ASN A 4 -23.21 -16.65 -8.48
C ASN A 4 -22.48 -15.81 -9.54
N TYR A 5 -22.08 -14.59 -9.18
CA TYR A 5 -21.24 -13.75 -10.03
C TYR A 5 -19.85 -14.38 -10.21
N THR A 6 -19.15 -14.70 -9.12
CA THR A 6 -17.80 -15.28 -9.16
C THR A 6 -17.79 -16.62 -9.90
N LYS A 7 -18.79 -17.46 -9.68
CA LYS A 7 -18.95 -18.72 -10.40
C LYS A 7 -19.15 -18.49 -11.90
N LYS A 8 -20.07 -17.59 -12.30
CA LYS A 8 -20.29 -17.26 -13.71
C LYS A 8 -19.04 -16.67 -14.38
N PHE A 9 -18.30 -15.83 -13.66
CA PHE A 9 -17.05 -15.27 -14.12
C PHE A 9 -15.99 -16.35 -14.36
N LEU A 10 -15.80 -17.27 -13.41
CA LEU A 10 -14.86 -18.37 -13.56
C LEU A 10 -15.28 -19.32 -14.69
N GLU A 11 -16.57 -19.68 -14.77
CA GLU A 11 -17.09 -20.51 -15.85
C GLU A 11 -16.92 -19.86 -17.23
N PHE A 12 -17.09 -18.54 -17.33
CA PHE A 12 -16.84 -17.81 -18.57
C PHE A 12 -15.37 -17.87 -18.98
N ASN A 13 -14.44 -17.61 -18.05
CA ASN A 13 -13.01 -17.66 -18.34
C ASN A 13 -12.53 -19.09 -18.65
N CYS A 14 -13.03 -20.10 -17.95
CA CYS A 14 -12.76 -21.50 -18.29
C CYS A 14 -13.24 -21.83 -19.71
N LYS A 15 -14.41 -21.34 -20.13
CA LYS A 15 -14.90 -21.50 -21.52
C LYS A 15 -14.03 -20.78 -22.55
N GLN A 16 -13.42 -19.65 -22.21
CA GLN A 16 -12.46 -18.98 -23.09
C GLN A 16 -11.18 -19.82 -23.26
N LEU A 17 -10.68 -20.40 -22.17
CA LEU A 17 -9.53 -21.32 -22.21
C LEU A 17 -9.84 -22.63 -22.95
N GLU A 18 -11.11 -23.05 -23.01
CA GLU A 18 -11.55 -24.20 -23.79
C GLU A 18 -11.67 -23.94 -25.31
N ARG A 19 -11.55 -22.67 -25.76
CA ARG A 19 -11.50 -22.37 -27.19
C ARG A 19 -10.28 -23.05 -27.79
N GLY A 20 -10.52 -23.85 -28.82
CA GLY A 20 -9.45 -24.56 -29.52
C GLY A 20 -8.55 -23.56 -30.25
N LEU A 21 -7.32 -23.98 -30.51
CA LEU A 21 -6.42 -23.26 -31.40
C LEU A 21 -7.02 -23.31 -32.82
N GLU A 22 -7.13 -22.14 -33.44
CA GLU A 22 -7.58 -21.97 -34.83
C GLU A 22 -6.39 -21.56 -35.70
N ILE A 23 -6.51 -21.78 -37.01
CA ILE A 23 -5.48 -21.33 -37.96
C ILE A 23 -5.77 -19.86 -38.25
N ASP A 24 -5.03 -18.97 -37.62
CA ASP A 24 -5.02 -17.55 -37.95
C ASP A 24 -4.32 -17.29 -39.30
N ASP A 25 -4.60 -16.13 -39.91
CA ASP A 25 -4.00 -15.70 -41.17
C ASP A 25 -2.46 -15.67 -41.14
N LYS A 26 -1.89 -15.42 -39.95
CA LYS A 26 -0.44 -15.50 -39.71
C LYS A 26 0.12 -16.92 -39.81
N ILE A 27 -0.65 -17.91 -39.37
CA ILE A 27 -0.25 -19.32 -39.45
C ILE A 27 -0.43 -19.84 -40.87
N SER A 28 -1.48 -19.39 -41.58
CA SER A 28 -1.68 -19.75 -42.99
C SER A 28 -0.55 -19.20 -43.87
N SER A 29 -0.11 -17.97 -43.65
CA SER A 29 1.02 -17.38 -44.42
C SER A 29 2.36 -18.06 -44.17
N ILE A 30 2.60 -18.63 -42.99
CA ILE A 30 3.79 -19.43 -42.70
C ILE A 30 3.72 -20.81 -43.38
N LEU A 31 2.53 -21.42 -43.40
CA LEU A 31 2.29 -22.72 -44.06
C LEU A 31 2.41 -22.62 -45.59
N ASP A 32 1.96 -21.52 -46.19
CA ASP A 32 2.06 -21.31 -47.64
C ASP A 32 3.53 -21.09 -48.10
N GLY A 33 4.45 -20.80 -47.16
CA GLY A 33 5.89 -20.64 -47.41
C GLY A 33 6.74 -21.90 -47.18
N GLN A 34 6.15 -23.04 -46.78
CA GLN A 34 6.87 -24.29 -46.53
C GLN A 34 6.29 -25.46 -47.33
N ASP A 35 7.13 -26.14 -48.11
CA ASP A 35 6.73 -27.29 -48.95
C ASP A 35 6.52 -28.60 -48.16
N GLU A 36 7.03 -28.68 -46.93
CA GLU A 36 7.08 -29.93 -46.16
C GLU A 36 5.76 -30.29 -45.44
N LEU A 37 4.86 -29.32 -45.21
CA LEU A 37 3.68 -29.55 -44.38
C LEU A 37 2.42 -29.03 -45.07
N THR A 38 1.60 -29.95 -45.56
CA THR A 38 0.33 -29.59 -46.19
C THR A 38 -0.62 -29.02 -45.13
N LYS A 39 -1.39 -27.98 -45.49
CA LYS A 39 -2.45 -27.38 -44.64
C LYS A 39 -3.39 -28.40 -44.01
N GLN A 40 -3.66 -29.51 -44.71
CA GLN A 40 -4.48 -30.63 -44.22
C GLN A 40 -3.80 -31.41 -43.08
N GLN A 41 -2.49 -31.67 -43.17
CA GLN A 41 -1.73 -32.35 -42.12
C GLN A 41 -1.62 -31.46 -40.87
N PHE A 42 -1.40 -30.16 -41.06
CA PHE A 42 -1.38 -29.20 -39.97
C PHE A 42 -2.74 -29.11 -39.25
N GLN A 43 -3.84 -29.07 -40.00
CA GLN A 43 -5.20 -29.16 -39.43
C GLN A 43 -5.41 -30.45 -38.62
N GLN A 44 -4.85 -31.57 -39.07
CA GLN A 44 -4.98 -32.84 -38.37
C GLN A 44 -4.20 -32.85 -37.05
N ILE A 45 -3.00 -32.28 -37.03
CA ILE A 45 -2.19 -32.07 -35.82
C ILE A 45 -2.91 -31.12 -34.86
N LEU A 46 -3.44 -29.99 -35.37
CA LEU A 46 -4.22 -29.04 -34.58
C LEU A 46 -5.44 -29.69 -33.93
N ARG A 47 -6.18 -30.55 -34.65
CA ARG A 47 -7.30 -31.30 -34.07
C ARG A 47 -6.83 -32.21 -32.93
N GLN A 48 -5.71 -32.92 -33.08
CA GLN A 48 -5.18 -33.77 -32.01
C GLN A 48 -4.73 -32.95 -30.79
N VAL A 49 -4.06 -31.83 -31.02
CA VAL A 49 -3.65 -30.89 -29.96
C VAL A 49 -4.87 -30.33 -29.24
N ASN A 50 -5.88 -29.88 -29.97
CA ASN A 50 -7.13 -29.36 -29.40
C ASN A 50 -7.88 -30.41 -28.57
N VAL A 51 -7.88 -31.68 -28.99
CA VAL A 51 -8.47 -32.78 -28.20
C VAL A 51 -7.69 -33.00 -26.90
N ARG A 52 -6.35 -33.00 -26.94
CA ARG A 52 -5.51 -33.13 -25.74
C ARG A 52 -5.69 -31.93 -24.81
N LEU A 53 -5.74 -30.72 -25.36
CA LEU A 53 -5.96 -29.47 -24.64
C LEU A 53 -7.31 -29.48 -23.92
N LYS A 54 -8.39 -29.83 -24.64
CA LYS A 54 -9.73 -29.97 -24.04
C LYS A 54 -9.78 -31.01 -22.94
N ARG A 55 -9.11 -32.16 -23.13
CA ARG A 55 -9.04 -33.21 -22.10
C ARG A 55 -8.29 -32.73 -20.86
N HIS A 56 -7.18 -32.02 -21.04
CA HIS A 56 -6.41 -31.45 -19.94
C HIS A 56 -7.20 -30.38 -19.18
N HIS A 57 -7.84 -29.45 -19.91
CA HIS A 57 -8.66 -28.40 -19.31
C HIS A 57 -9.87 -28.95 -18.57
N ARG A 58 -10.55 -29.98 -19.08
CA ARG A 58 -11.67 -30.62 -18.39
C ARG A 58 -11.27 -31.29 -17.07
N ASN A 59 -10.05 -31.80 -17.00
CA ASN A 59 -9.51 -32.41 -15.79
C ASN A 59 -9.02 -31.36 -14.76
N MET A 60 -8.36 -30.30 -15.23
CA MET A 60 -7.87 -29.20 -14.38
C MET A 60 -9.02 -28.31 -13.89
N PHE A 61 -9.86 -27.83 -14.80
CA PHE A 61 -10.97 -26.91 -14.55
C PHE A 61 -12.30 -27.65 -14.48
N SER A 62 -12.36 -28.72 -13.69
CA SER A 62 -13.63 -29.41 -13.47
C SER A 62 -14.67 -28.44 -12.88
N THR A 63 -15.95 -28.68 -13.15
CA THR A 63 -17.05 -27.88 -12.58
C THR A 63 -16.98 -27.87 -11.05
N GLN A 64 -16.55 -28.97 -10.46
CA GLN A 64 -16.35 -29.10 -9.02
C GLN A 64 -15.19 -28.23 -8.51
N ALA A 65 -14.03 -28.26 -9.16
CA ALA A 65 -12.89 -27.40 -8.82
C ALA A 65 -13.25 -25.91 -8.94
N THR A 66 -13.93 -25.54 -10.03
CA THR A 66 -14.42 -24.17 -10.27
C THR A 66 -15.39 -23.73 -9.17
N SER A 67 -16.30 -24.61 -8.77
CA SER A 67 -17.25 -24.35 -7.68
C SER A 67 -16.56 -24.21 -6.33
N GLN A 68 -15.53 -25.01 -6.05
CA GLN A 68 -14.74 -24.93 -4.80
C GLN A 68 -13.91 -23.64 -4.75
N ILE A 69 -13.27 -23.24 -5.85
CA ILE A 69 -12.54 -21.98 -5.94
C ILE A 69 -13.50 -20.80 -5.73
N ALA A 70 -14.67 -20.82 -6.37
CA ALA A 70 -15.68 -19.78 -6.16
C ALA A 70 -16.11 -19.68 -4.68
N GLN A 71 -16.27 -20.81 -3.99
CA GLN A 71 -16.59 -20.83 -2.56
C GLN A 71 -15.44 -20.27 -1.70
N GLN A 72 -14.19 -20.62 -2.02
CA GLN A 72 -13.02 -20.11 -1.31
C GLN A 72 -12.87 -18.59 -1.48
N VAL A 73 -13.06 -18.07 -2.69
CA VAL A 73 -13.03 -16.63 -2.96
C VAL A 73 -14.10 -15.92 -2.14
N VAL A 74 -15.35 -16.42 -2.15
CA VAL A 74 -16.42 -15.80 -1.36
C VAL A 74 -16.12 -15.83 0.13
N LYS A 75 -15.59 -16.94 0.66
CA LYS A 75 -15.17 -17.02 2.07
C LYS A 75 -14.09 -16.01 2.39
N TYR A 76 -13.09 -15.87 1.51
CA TYR A 76 -12.01 -14.91 1.69
C TYR A 76 -12.51 -13.46 1.71
N GLU A 77 -13.41 -13.10 0.79
CA GLU A 77 -14.04 -11.78 0.77
C GLU A 77 -14.85 -11.51 2.05
N GLN A 78 -15.60 -12.50 2.54
CA GLN A 78 -16.34 -12.40 3.80
C GLN A 78 -15.41 -12.19 5.00
N THR A 79 -14.32 -12.96 5.10
CA THR A 79 -13.32 -12.79 6.15
C THR A 79 -12.71 -11.39 6.11
N LYS A 80 -12.36 -10.90 4.91
CA LYS A 80 -11.78 -9.57 4.74
C LYS A 80 -12.75 -8.45 5.12
N ALA A 81 -14.04 -8.61 4.84
CA ALA A 81 -15.07 -7.65 5.26
C ALA A 81 -15.22 -7.61 6.79
N ILE A 82 -15.15 -8.77 7.46
CA ILE A 82 -15.16 -8.85 8.93
C ILE A 82 -13.92 -8.16 9.51
N GLU A 83 -12.72 -8.44 8.98
CA GLU A 83 -11.48 -7.79 9.41
C GLU A 83 -11.53 -6.26 9.21
N ALA A 84 -12.09 -5.79 8.10
CA ALA A 84 -12.27 -4.36 7.85
C ALA A 84 -13.22 -3.72 8.88
N THR A 85 -14.31 -4.42 9.23
CA THR A 85 -15.27 -3.98 10.25
C THR A 85 -14.62 -3.90 11.63
N GLU A 86 -13.83 -4.91 12.01
CA GLU A 86 -13.09 -4.91 13.27
C GLU A 86 -12.10 -3.74 13.35
N LYS A 87 -11.39 -3.45 12.25
CA LYS A 87 -10.48 -2.31 12.17
C LYS A 87 -11.19 -0.97 12.25
N LEU A 88 -12.36 -0.83 11.63
CA LEU A 88 -13.19 0.38 11.76
C LEU A 88 -13.65 0.59 13.21
N LEU A 89 -14.02 -0.50 13.90
CA LEU A 89 -14.42 -0.43 15.30
C LEU A 89 -13.24 -0.06 16.23
N GLN A 90 -12.04 -0.56 15.93
CA GLN A 90 -10.80 -0.14 16.60
C GLN A 90 -10.47 1.34 16.33
N ALA A 91 -10.56 1.78 15.07
CA ALA A 91 -10.35 3.18 14.73
C ALA A 91 -11.35 4.08 15.45
N GLN A 92 -12.63 3.69 15.53
CA GLN A 92 -13.65 4.43 16.27
C GLN A 92 -13.31 4.55 17.75
N SER A 93 -12.86 3.46 18.40
CA SER A 93 -12.52 3.49 19.84
C SER A 93 -11.28 4.33 20.15
N THR A 94 -10.32 4.42 19.23
CA THR A 94 -9.13 5.28 19.37
C THR A 94 -9.39 6.74 18.99
N ILE A 95 -10.28 7.00 18.04
CA ILE A 95 -10.66 8.36 17.62
C ILE A 95 -11.60 9.03 18.63
N GLN A 96 -12.46 8.28 19.31
CA GLN A 96 -13.38 8.82 20.32
C GLN A 96 -12.69 9.65 21.43
N PRO A 97 -11.55 9.22 22.03
CA PRO A 97 -10.81 10.05 22.99
C PRO A 97 -10.01 11.20 22.36
N LEU A 98 -9.86 11.25 21.03
CA LEU A 98 -9.26 12.42 20.33
C LEU A 98 -10.26 13.58 20.18
N ILE A 99 -11.57 13.30 20.28
CA ILE A 99 -12.64 14.31 20.19
C ILE A 99 -12.88 15.01 21.55
N LEU A 100 -12.42 14.40 22.66
CA LEU A 100 -12.55 14.96 24.01
C LEU A 100 -11.19 15.51 24.50
N PRO A 101 -11.01 16.84 24.59
CA PRO A 101 -9.74 17.47 25.00
C PRO A 101 -9.35 17.25 26.48
N GLU A 102 -10.09 16.46 27.25
CA GLU A 102 -9.91 16.30 28.70
C GLU A 102 -8.86 15.24 29.09
N LEU A 103 -8.22 14.56 28.12
CA LEU A 103 -7.23 13.49 28.34
C LEU A 103 -5.80 13.86 27.84
N GLU A 104 -5.40 15.11 28.08
CA GLU A 104 -4.06 15.64 27.76
C GLU A 104 -2.91 14.98 28.56
N THR A 105 -3.18 14.14 29.56
CA THR A 105 -2.18 13.83 30.60
C THR A 105 -1.49 12.46 30.56
N ALA A 106 -1.86 11.51 29.68
CA ALA A 106 -1.42 10.11 29.90
C ALA A 106 -0.55 9.42 28.82
N LEU A 107 -0.38 9.95 27.60
CA LEU A 107 0.44 9.28 26.58
C LEU A 107 1.24 10.31 25.77
N SER A 108 2.55 10.06 25.62
CA SER A 108 3.46 10.84 24.79
C SER A 108 2.87 11.07 23.40
N SER A 109 2.74 12.33 22.98
CA SER A 109 2.10 12.75 21.72
C SER A 109 2.61 12.00 20.48
N ASP A 110 3.87 11.55 20.51
CA ASP A 110 4.52 10.84 19.41
C ASP A 110 3.99 9.41 19.21
N ARG A 111 3.64 8.70 20.29
CA ARG A 111 3.03 7.36 20.20
C ARG A 111 1.63 7.43 19.63
N ARG A 112 0.84 8.43 20.04
CA ARG A 112 -0.51 8.66 19.51
C ARG A 112 -0.47 9.03 18.03
N LEU A 113 0.51 9.82 17.62
CA LEU A 113 0.69 10.21 16.21
C LEU A 113 1.07 9.00 15.34
N ALA A 114 1.96 8.14 15.83
CA ALA A 114 2.32 6.90 15.14
C ALA A 114 1.13 5.93 15.01
N GLU A 115 0.33 5.80 16.06
CA GLU A 115 -0.87 4.97 16.07
C GLU A 115 -1.97 5.53 15.16
N PHE A 116 -2.20 6.85 15.18
CA PHE A 116 -3.11 7.54 14.28
C PHE A 116 -2.70 7.36 12.82
N LYS A 117 -1.41 7.53 12.50
CA LYS A 117 -0.88 7.29 11.16
C LYS A 117 -1.17 5.86 10.70
N ARG A 118 -0.88 4.86 11.54
CA ARG A 118 -1.13 3.45 11.25
C ARG A 118 -2.62 3.21 10.97
N LEU A 119 -3.51 3.80 11.76
CA LEU A 119 -4.95 3.63 11.58
C LEU A 119 -5.49 4.29 10.32
N VAL A 120 -4.98 5.47 9.94
CA VAL A 120 -5.35 6.13 8.68
C VAL A 120 -4.89 5.30 7.48
N ASP A 121 -3.69 4.73 7.55
CA ASP A 121 -3.14 3.87 6.47
C ASP A 121 -3.88 2.52 6.38
N GLU A 122 -4.46 2.04 7.49
CA GLU A 122 -5.25 0.79 7.56
C GLU A 122 -6.74 0.97 7.22
N LEU A 123 -7.21 2.20 6.92
CA LEU A 123 -8.60 2.45 6.53
C LEU A 123 -8.98 1.74 5.22
N PRO A 124 -10.03 0.89 5.23
CA PRO A 124 -10.44 0.14 4.06
C PRO A 124 -10.91 1.07 2.93
N GLU A 125 -10.69 0.65 1.69
CA GLU A 125 -11.26 1.34 0.52
C GLU A 125 -12.77 1.09 0.44
N SER A 126 -13.53 2.06 -0.08
CA SER A 126 -15.00 1.99 -0.17
C SER A 126 -15.53 0.72 -0.84
N ARG A 127 -14.80 0.15 -1.80
CA ARG A 127 -15.15 -1.12 -2.48
C ARG A 127 -15.28 -2.33 -1.56
N TYR A 128 -14.63 -2.31 -0.38
CA TYR A 128 -14.68 -3.40 0.60
C TYR A 128 -15.81 -3.23 1.62
N LEU A 129 -16.53 -2.11 1.59
CA LEU A 129 -17.65 -1.80 2.47
C LEU A 129 -19.02 -1.99 1.78
N GLN A 130 -19.01 -2.42 0.52
CA GLN A 130 -20.23 -2.63 -0.26
C GLN A 130 -21.03 -3.83 0.29
N ASP A 131 -22.11 -3.54 1.00
CA ASP A 131 -23.18 -4.50 1.32
C ASP A 131 -24.38 -4.27 0.37
N GLU A 132 -25.22 -5.28 0.16
CA GLU A 132 -26.36 -5.25 -0.77
C GLU A 132 -27.42 -4.18 -0.40
N ASN A 133 -27.31 -3.55 0.78
CA ASN A 133 -28.19 -2.49 1.28
C ASN A 133 -27.47 -1.15 1.57
N MET A 134 -26.19 -0.99 1.20
CA MET A 134 -25.46 0.26 1.44
C MET A 134 -25.82 1.32 0.40
N ASP A 135 -26.13 2.51 0.89
CA ASP A 135 -26.41 3.70 0.07
C ASP A 135 -25.13 4.16 -0.65
N GLU A 136 -25.21 4.27 -1.98
CA GLU A 136 -24.09 4.65 -2.86
C GLU A 136 -23.58 6.06 -2.51
N GLU A 137 -24.47 6.96 -2.08
CA GLU A 137 -24.11 8.31 -1.62
C GLU A 137 -23.27 8.25 -0.33
N LEU A 138 -23.54 7.29 0.55
CA LEU A 138 -22.81 7.12 1.81
C LEU A 138 -21.40 6.58 1.56
N LEU A 139 -21.24 5.68 0.59
CA LEU A 139 -19.95 5.12 0.19
C LEU A 139 -19.05 6.18 -0.47
N ASP A 140 -19.63 7.02 -1.34
CA ASP A 140 -18.92 8.14 -1.96
C ASP A 140 -18.48 9.17 -0.91
N ARG A 141 -19.36 9.47 0.04
CA ARG A 141 -19.04 10.35 1.16
C ARG A 141 -17.94 9.78 2.05
N TYR A 142 -17.98 8.48 2.34
CA TYR A 142 -16.91 7.80 3.07
C TYR A 142 -15.57 7.90 2.33
N GLU A 143 -15.54 7.62 1.03
CA GLU A 143 -14.31 7.68 0.24
C GLU A 143 -13.73 9.11 0.22
N SER A 144 -14.60 10.13 0.11
CA SER A 144 -14.17 11.53 0.18
C SER A 144 -13.53 11.88 1.53
N VAL A 145 -14.09 11.37 2.64
CA VAL A 145 -13.58 11.59 4.00
C VAL A 145 -12.27 10.84 4.20
N ARG A 146 -12.17 9.60 3.73
CA ARG A 146 -10.96 8.78 3.76
C ARG A 146 -9.81 9.48 3.04
N GLN A 147 -10.04 9.93 1.80
CA GLN A 147 -9.02 10.66 1.03
C GLN A 147 -8.58 11.94 1.75
N ARG A 148 -9.52 12.67 2.35
CA ARG A 148 -9.20 13.86 3.14
C ARG A 148 -8.37 13.53 4.38
N MET A 149 -8.67 12.44 5.08
CA MET A 149 -7.90 11.98 6.23
C MET A 149 -6.47 11.58 5.85
N VAL A 150 -6.30 10.86 4.74
CA VAL A 150 -4.98 10.49 4.20
C VAL A 150 -4.16 11.74 3.88
N GLN A 151 -4.73 12.69 3.12
CA GLN A 151 -4.04 13.94 2.77
C GLN A 151 -3.68 14.79 3.99
N LEU A 152 -4.56 14.87 4.99
CA LEU A 152 -4.28 15.56 6.23
C LEU A 152 -3.14 14.88 6.98
N ASN A 153 -3.16 13.56 7.09
CA ASN A 153 -2.12 12.77 7.75
C ASN A 153 -0.75 13.01 7.09
N GLU A 154 -0.65 12.97 5.76
CA GLU A 154 0.58 13.27 5.02
C GLU A 154 1.13 14.67 5.34
N ARG A 155 0.25 15.68 5.35
CA ARG A 155 0.64 17.05 5.70
C ARG A 155 1.11 17.15 7.15
N PHE A 156 0.44 16.48 8.08
CA PHE A 156 0.82 16.45 9.49
C PHE A 156 2.19 15.78 9.70
N VAL A 157 2.43 14.63 9.06
CA VAL A 157 3.73 13.93 9.10
C VAL A 157 4.83 14.84 8.56
N HIS A 158 4.61 15.49 7.43
CA HIS A 158 5.57 16.43 6.85
C HIS A 158 5.86 17.61 7.80
N ALA A 159 4.82 18.21 8.38
CA ALA A 159 4.97 19.31 9.34
C ALA A 159 5.71 18.87 10.61
N TYR A 160 5.44 17.66 11.10
CA TYR A 160 6.11 17.06 12.24
C TYR A 160 7.61 16.86 11.97
N HIS A 161 7.98 16.22 10.86
CA HIS A 161 9.38 16.06 10.47
C HIS A 161 10.09 17.40 10.28
N LYS A 162 9.42 18.39 9.67
CA LYS A 162 9.98 19.74 9.51
C LYS A 162 10.24 20.40 10.87
N ARG A 163 9.31 20.28 11.81
CA ARG A 163 9.48 20.81 13.17
C ARG A 163 10.65 20.15 13.89
N ASP A 164 10.78 18.82 13.79
CA ASP A 164 11.85 18.08 14.45
C ASP A 164 13.21 18.40 13.82
N TYR A 165 13.28 18.53 12.50
CA TYR A 165 14.47 19.03 11.79
C TYR A 165 14.86 20.43 12.26
N LEU A 166 13.90 21.35 12.37
CA LEU A 166 14.16 22.71 12.86
C LEU A 166 14.64 22.73 14.31
N LYS A 167 14.12 21.85 15.18
CA LYS A 167 14.62 21.69 16.56
C LYS A 167 16.07 21.20 16.59
N GLN A 168 16.41 20.21 15.74
CA GLN A 168 17.78 19.71 15.63
C GLN A 168 18.73 20.81 15.12
N LEU A 169 18.30 21.55 14.09
CA LEU A 169 19.08 22.65 13.54
C LEU A 169 19.32 23.77 14.57
N LEU A 170 18.30 24.12 15.34
CA LEU A 170 18.43 25.09 16.44
C LEU A 170 19.42 24.60 17.50
N GLY A 171 19.38 23.31 17.84
CA GLY A 171 20.35 22.69 18.76
C GLY A 171 21.78 22.71 18.22
N THR A 172 21.99 22.48 16.92
CA THR A 172 23.32 22.55 16.30
C THR A 172 23.85 23.98 16.24
N LEU A 173 23.00 24.96 15.93
CA LEU A 173 23.38 26.38 15.86
C LEU A 173 23.70 26.93 17.26
N GLY A 174 22.90 26.60 18.27
CA GLY A 174 23.18 26.99 19.66
C GLY A 174 24.48 26.40 20.20
N ASN A 175 24.86 25.19 19.76
CA ASN A 175 26.15 24.59 20.12
C ASN A 175 27.34 25.22 19.40
N GLN A 176 27.15 25.68 18.15
CA GLN A 176 28.20 26.37 17.39
C GLN A 176 28.49 27.77 17.95
N GLU A 177 27.45 28.55 18.26
CA GLU A 177 27.62 29.87 18.89
C GLU A 177 28.24 29.75 20.31
N ALA A 178 27.91 28.68 21.05
CA ALA A 178 28.55 28.42 22.34
C ALA A 178 30.04 28.03 22.22
N GLN A 179 30.42 27.30 21.16
CA GLN A 179 31.82 26.92 20.91
C GLN A 179 32.67 28.08 20.37
N GLU A 180 32.12 28.93 19.49
CA GLU A 180 32.84 30.11 18.99
C GLU A 180 33.09 31.13 20.11
N ASN A 181 32.08 31.40 20.94
CA ASN A 181 32.24 32.32 22.08
C ASN A 181 33.23 31.80 23.14
N ALA A 182 33.31 30.47 23.35
CA ALA A 182 34.28 29.88 24.27
C ALA A 182 35.73 29.98 23.75
N GLY A 183 35.94 29.76 22.45
CA GLY A 183 37.26 29.87 21.82
C GLY A 183 37.79 31.30 21.78
N ASP A 184 36.92 32.30 21.63
CA ASP A 184 37.33 33.70 21.67
C ASP A 184 37.65 34.17 23.09
N LEU A 185 36.93 33.67 24.12
CA LEU A 185 37.29 33.91 25.52
C LEU A 185 38.64 33.30 25.89
N GLU A 186 38.93 32.07 25.46
CA GLU A 186 40.23 31.43 25.69
C GLU A 186 41.39 32.21 25.08
N ARG A 187 41.23 32.69 23.84
CA ARG A 187 42.23 33.54 23.17
C ARG A 187 42.46 34.87 23.87
N GLU A 188 41.42 35.44 24.49
CA GLU A 188 41.53 36.70 25.22
C GLU A 188 42.22 36.49 26.58
N VAL A 189 41.92 35.39 27.26
CA VAL A 189 42.61 34.98 28.49
C VAL A 189 44.09 34.68 28.23
N GLU A 190 44.44 33.99 27.15
CA GLU A 190 45.84 33.74 26.78
C GLU A 190 46.61 35.03 26.49
N ARG A 191 45.99 35.99 25.78
CA ARG A 191 46.58 37.32 25.54
C ARG A 191 46.82 38.08 26.84
N PHE A 192 45.86 38.07 27.76
CA PHE A 192 46.01 38.69 29.07
C PHE A 192 47.13 38.03 29.89
N GLN A 193 47.26 36.71 29.87
CA GLN A 193 48.33 36.00 30.58
C GLN A 193 49.71 36.32 29.99
N ALA A 194 49.83 36.45 28.67
CA ALA A 194 51.08 36.85 28.01
C ALA A 194 51.51 38.28 28.42
N LEU A 195 50.56 39.22 28.42
CA LEU A 195 50.79 40.61 28.85
C LEU A 195 51.22 40.70 30.32
N VAL A 196 50.54 39.94 31.19
CA VAL A 196 50.90 39.85 32.62
C VAL A 196 52.30 39.26 32.81
N LYS A 197 52.74 38.34 31.93
CA LYS A 197 54.07 37.74 31.98
C LYS A 197 55.14 38.72 31.51
N GLU A 198 54.89 39.51 30.46
CA GLU A 198 55.77 40.59 30.01
C GLU A 198 55.95 41.65 31.10
N MET A 199 54.86 42.10 31.73
CA MET A 199 54.91 43.07 32.83
C MET A 199 55.70 42.58 34.05
N LYS A 200 55.73 41.26 34.30
CA LYS A 200 56.51 40.67 35.40
C LYS A 200 57.98 40.46 35.05
N SER A 201 58.35 40.50 33.78
CA SER A 201 59.75 40.38 33.34
C SER A 201 60.49 41.72 33.27
N GLU A 202 59.78 42.84 33.35
CA GLU A 202 60.34 44.20 33.34
C GLU A 202 60.56 44.81 34.74
N THR A 203 60.28 44.05 35.80
CA THR A 203 60.54 44.39 37.22
C THR A 203 61.49 43.40 37.87
#